data_AF-A0A1A0QJT1-F1
#
_entry.id   AF-A0A1A0QJT1-F1
#
_cell.length_a   1.000
_cell.length_b   1.000
_cell.length_c   1.000
_cell.angle_alpha   90.00
_cell.angle_beta   90.00
_cell.angle_gamma   90.00
#
_symmetry.space_group_name_H-M   'P 1'
#
loop_
_entity.id
_entity.type
_entity.pdbx_description
1 polymer ?
#
loop_
_entity_poly.entity_id
_entity_poly.type
_entity_poly.pdbx_seq_one_letter_code
_entity_poly.pdbx_strand_id
1 'polypeptide(L)'
;MSSLFTIIAPAVVAVLTAAGAVIGLQFRDVDAYERRRGIWQWLLVLLAAAATMGAVGSAAGVESGDLREAIIMAVVGVAAVIVAHVMWRRRVPDAEPRNIAIATAAAACAVLVIVGATALTYTGNKGCRQAQLLVDYTNASLGALTPPPPGKPGPALGDYENWSKLIREAADQVTDGEVGPHAHKMAELAGQITDAVRNKASGDHAVLGVQYSDEFKAIVAKCRR
;
A
#
# COMPACT_ATOMS: atom_id res chain seq x y z
N MET A 1 8.75 2.30 1.44
CA MET A 1 8.76 3.79 1.28
C MET A 1 8.13 4.40 2.53
N SER A 2 8.57 5.57 2.99
CA SER A 2 8.11 6.19 4.25
C SER A 2 6.66 6.66 4.16
N SER A 3 5.89 6.63 5.27
CA SER A 3 4.49 7.11 5.32
C SER A 3 4.32 8.57 4.86
N LEU A 4 5.42 9.31 4.86
CA LEU A 4 5.56 10.63 4.27
C LEU A 4 5.22 10.64 2.76
N PHE A 5 5.62 9.62 1.99
CA PHE A 5 5.40 9.58 0.54
C PHE A 5 3.91 9.37 0.19
N THR A 6 3.22 8.48 0.91
CA THR A 6 1.77 8.27 0.84
C THR A 6 0.95 9.51 1.18
N ILE A 7 1.51 10.45 1.96
CA ILE A 7 0.86 11.73 2.30
C ILE A 7 1.25 12.83 1.30
N ILE A 8 2.52 12.89 0.90
CA ILE A 8 3.04 13.93 0.00
C ILE A 8 2.49 13.76 -1.41
N ALA A 9 2.43 12.54 -1.96
CA ALA A 9 2.00 12.34 -3.34
C ALA A 9 0.56 12.85 -3.59
N PRO A 10 -0.46 12.51 -2.77
CA PRO A 10 -1.79 13.10 -2.88
C PRO A 10 -1.81 14.62 -2.75
N ALA A 11 -1.01 15.19 -1.84
CA ALA A 11 -0.97 16.64 -1.62
C ALA A 11 -0.37 17.38 -2.83
N VAL A 12 0.71 16.86 -3.40
CA VAL A 12 1.32 17.38 -4.63
C VAL A 12 0.35 17.28 -5.80
N VAL A 13 -0.35 16.14 -5.95
CA VAL A 13 -1.40 15.99 -6.97
C VAL A 13 -2.50 17.01 -6.76
N ALA A 14 -2.96 17.26 -5.53
CA ALA A 14 -3.97 18.28 -5.25
C ALA A 14 -3.54 19.67 -5.72
N VAL A 15 -2.31 20.09 -5.37
CA VAL A 15 -1.76 21.40 -5.74
C VAL A 15 -1.61 21.54 -7.25
N LEU A 16 -1.04 20.52 -7.92
CA LEU A 16 -0.84 20.53 -9.37
C LEU A 16 -2.18 20.52 -10.13
N THR A 17 -3.15 19.75 -9.63
CA THR A 17 -4.50 19.69 -10.23
C THR A 17 -5.23 21.02 -10.04
N ALA A 18 -5.12 21.65 -8.86
CA ALA A 18 -5.68 22.97 -8.61
C ALA A 18 -5.06 24.03 -9.54
N ALA A 19 -3.74 24.02 -9.72
CA ALA A 19 -3.06 24.89 -10.68
C ALA A 19 -3.54 24.63 -12.12
N GLY A 20 -3.72 23.37 -12.52
CA GLY A 20 -4.20 23.01 -13.86
C GLY A 20 -5.69 23.30 -14.11
N ALA A 21 -6.48 23.51 -13.05
CA ALA A 21 -7.94 23.60 -13.15
C ALA A 21 -8.55 24.95 -12.70
N VAL A 22 -7.80 25.79 -11.98
CA VAL A 22 -8.36 26.98 -11.32
C VAL A 22 -7.65 28.30 -11.69
N ILE A 23 -6.47 28.25 -12.32
CA ILE A 23 -5.73 29.47 -12.68
C ILE A 23 -6.61 30.42 -13.53
N GLY A 24 -6.67 31.69 -13.13
CA GLY A 24 -7.42 32.71 -13.87
C GLY A 24 -8.94 32.71 -13.66
N LEU A 25 -9.49 31.83 -12.82
CA LEU A 25 -10.91 31.89 -12.43
C LEU A 25 -11.13 32.92 -11.32
N GLN A 26 -12.05 33.86 -11.53
CA GLN A 26 -12.48 34.80 -10.50
C GLN A 26 -13.85 34.37 -9.95
N PHE A 27 -13.92 34.02 -8.67
CA PHE A 27 -15.16 33.56 -8.02
C PHE A 27 -15.95 34.67 -7.30
N ARG A 28 -15.47 35.91 -7.39
CA ARG A 28 -15.93 37.02 -6.54
C ARG A 28 -17.35 37.49 -6.89
N ASP A 29 -17.72 37.47 -8.18
CA ASP A 29 -18.98 38.07 -8.67
C ASP A 29 -19.67 37.21 -9.76
N VAL A 30 -19.82 35.90 -9.52
CA VAL A 30 -20.41 34.95 -10.49
C VAL A 30 -21.79 34.44 -10.07
N ASP A 31 -22.69 34.29 -11.04
CA ASP A 31 -24.03 33.70 -10.88
C ASP A 31 -23.98 32.32 -10.22
N ALA A 32 -25.09 31.92 -9.59
CA ALA A 32 -25.23 30.64 -8.89
C ALA A 32 -24.83 29.41 -9.75
N TYR A 33 -25.04 29.50 -11.06
CA TYR A 33 -24.66 28.47 -12.03
C TYR A 33 -23.13 28.31 -12.17
N GLU A 34 -22.39 29.41 -12.28
CA GLU A 34 -20.91 29.39 -12.35
C GLU A 34 -20.28 29.00 -11.01
N ARG A 35 -20.92 29.37 -9.89
CA ARG A 35 -20.51 28.91 -8.55
C ARG A 35 -20.60 27.40 -8.40
N ARG A 36 -21.70 26.78 -8.85
CA ARG A 36 -21.88 25.31 -8.85
C ARG A 36 -20.81 24.62 -9.71
N ARG A 37 -20.47 25.23 -10.84
CA ARG A 37 -19.42 24.77 -11.76
C ARG A 37 -18.01 24.85 -11.14
N GLY A 38 -17.73 25.88 -10.36
CA GLY A 38 -16.50 26.00 -9.57
C GLY A 38 -16.37 24.93 -8.48
N ILE A 39 -17.47 24.64 -7.79
CA ILE A 39 -17.53 23.54 -6.80
C ILE A 39 -17.15 22.20 -7.46
N TRP A 40 -17.66 21.91 -8.66
CA TRP A 40 -17.30 20.70 -9.39
C TRP A 40 -15.79 20.60 -9.70
N GLN A 41 -15.12 21.70 -10.03
CA GLN A 41 -13.66 21.68 -10.26
C GLN A 41 -12.90 21.33 -8.98
N TRP A 42 -13.27 21.91 -7.85
CA TRP A 42 -12.65 21.59 -6.56
C TRP A 42 -12.96 20.15 -6.11
N LEU A 43 -14.15 19.64 -6.39
CA LEU A 43 -14.47 18.23 -6.17
C LEU A 43 -13.59 17.30 -7.01
N LEU A 44 -13.27 17.66 -8.25
CA LEU A 44 -12.35 16.88 -9.09
C LEU A 44 -10.91 16.93 -8.57
N VAL A 45 -10.46 18.07 -8.02
CA VAL A 45 -9.15 18.17 -7.35
C VAL A 45 -9.09 17.24 -6.13
N LEU A 46 -10.14 17.26 -5.30
CA LEU A 46 -10.24 16.38 -4.14
C LEU A 46 -10.32 14.90 -4.55
N LEU A 47 -11.07 14.59 -5.61
CA LEU A 47 -11.17 13.24 -6.16
C LEU A 47 -9.80 12.76 -6.67
N ALA A 48 -9.05 13.59 -7.38
CA ALA A 48 -7.71 13.25 -7.84
C ALA A 48 -6.77 12.91 -6.66
N ALA A 49 -6.80 13.72 -5.60
CA ALA A 49 -6.00 13.48 -4.40
C ALA A 49 -6.43 12.19 -3.67
N ALA A 50 -7.71 11.99 -3.44
CA ALA A 50 -8.24 10.79 -2.78
C ALA A 50 -7.95 9.52 -3.61
N ALA A 51 -8.12 9.59 -4.92
CA ALA A 51 -7.81 8.49 -5.83
C ALA A 51 -6.30 8.16 -5.84
N THR A 52 -5.43 9.18 -5.78
CA THR A 52 -3.99 8.97 -5.64
C THR A 52 -3.64 8.28 -4.33
N MET A 53 -4.28 8.69 -3.24
CA MET A 53 -4.09 8.06 -1.92
C MET A 53 -4.50 6.58 -1.95
N GLY A 54 -5.66 6.27 -2.56
CA GLY A 54 -6.11 4.90 -2.76
C GLY A 54 -5.16 4.09 -3.64
N ALA A 55 -4.72 4.65 -4.76
CA ALA A 55 -3.81 3.97 -5.69
C ALA A 55 -2.47 3.60 -5.04
N VAL A 56 -1.86 4.54 -4.32
CA VAL A 56 -0.58 4.32 -3.61
C VAL A 56 -0.79 3.35 -2.44
N GLY A 57 -1.90 3.46 -1.70
CA GLY A 57 -2.23 2.54 -0.62
C GLY A 57 -2.39 1.10 -1.08
N SER A 58 -3.19 0.85 -2.13
CA SER A 58 -3.36 -0.49 -2.71
C SER A 58 -2.06 -1.01 -3.35
N ALA A 59 -1.20 -0.13 -3.89
CA ALA A 59 0.11 -0.55 -4.40
C ALA A 59 1.10 -0.97 -3.29
N ALA A 60 0.92 -0.48 -2.06
CA ALA A 60 1.86 -0.68 -0.95
C ALA A 60 1.76 -2.07 -0.30
N GLY A 61 0.56 -2.62 -0.16
CA GLY A 61 0.27 -4.02 0.19
C GLY A 61 0.72 -4.52 1.58
N VAL A 62 -0.25 -4.79 2.46
CA VAL A 62 -0.27 -5.91 3.45
C VAL A 62 -1.70 -6.31 3.90
N GLU A 63 -2.75 -5.54 3.56
CA GLU A 63 -4.15 -5.94 3.84
C GLU A 63 -5.11 -5.76 2.63
N SER A 64 -4.69 -5.07 1.56
CA SER A 64 -5.53 -4.70 0.41
C SER A 64 -4.77 -4.63 -0.93
N GLY A 65 -3.65 -5.36 -1.03
CA GLY A 65 -2.72 -5.27 -2.16
C GLY A 65 -3.24 -5.90 -3.44
N ASP A 66 -4.23 -5.29 -4.10
CA ASP A 66 -4.69 -5.69 -5.43
C ASP A 66 -4.14 -4.71 -6.49
N LEU A 67 -3.30 -5.24 -7.39
CA LEU A 67 -2.81 -4.50 -8.56
C LEU A 67 -3.98 -3.90 -9.35
N ARG A 68 -5.11 -4.61 -9.42
CA ARG A 68 -6.30 -4.15 -10.11
C ARG A 68 -6.92 -2.93 -9.44
N GLU A 69 -7.01 -2.92 -8.11
CA GLU A 69 -7.51 -1.77 -7.36
C GLU A 69 -6.57 -0.56 -7.51
N ALA A 70 -5.27 -0.78 -7.40
CA ALA A 70 -4.26 0.26 -7.60
C ALA A 70 -4.37 0.89 -9.00
N ILE A 71 -4.54 0.07 -10.04
CA ILE A 71 -4.74 0.53 -11.43
C ILE A 71 -6.04 1.31 -11.56
N ILE A 72 -7.16 0.78 -11.04
CA ILE A 72 -8.47 1.45 -11.12
C ILE A 72 -8.39 2.83 -10.48
N MET A 73 -7.82 2.93 -9.28
CA MET A 73 -7.70 4.19 -8.56
C MET A 73 -6.76 5.17 -9.26
N ALA A 74 -5.64 4.69 -9.84
CA ALA A 74 -4.76 5.54 -10.63
C ALA A 74 -5.48 6.09 -11.87
N VAL A 75 -6.24 5.25 -12.59
CA VAL A 75 -7.04 5.66 -13.76
C VAL A 75 -8.09 6.69 -13.37
N VAL A 76 -8.80 6.49 -12.25
CA VAL A 76 -9.78 7.47 -11.73
C VAL A 76 -9.11 8.80 -11.41
N GLY A 77 -7.94 8.78 -10.75
CA GLY A 77 -7.17 9.98 -10.45
C GLY A 77 -6.76 10.74 -11.71
N VAL A 78 -6.22 10.03 -12.70
CA VAL A 78 -5.84 10.62 -14.00
C VAL A 78 -7.05 11.19 -14.74
N ALA A 79 -8.17 10.47 -14.76
CA ALA A 79 -9.41 10.94 -15.37
C ALA A 79 -9.92 12.22 -14.69
N ALA A 80 -9.87 12.30 -13.36
CA ALA A 80 -10.26 13.49 -12.62
C ALA A 80 -9.41 14.71 -13.00
N VAL A 81 -8.08 14.55 -13.14
CA VAL A 81 -7.16 15.61 -13.60
C VAL A 81 -7.51 16.06 -15.01
N ILE A 82 -7.67 15.12 -15.95
CA ILE A 82 -7.97 15.42 -17.35
C ILE A 82 -9.30 16.16 -17.47
N VAL A 83 -10.36 15.66 -16.82
CA VAL A 83 -11.69 16.29 -16.84
C VAL A 83 -11.63 17.68 -16.23
N ALA A 84 -10.93 17.86 -15.10
CA ALA A 84 -10.77 19.18 -14.47
C ALA A 84 -10.08 20.18 -15.40
N HIS A 85 -9.02 19.75 -16.10
CA HIS A 85 -8.29 20.59 -17.05
C HIS A 85 -9.11 20.91 -18.31
N VAL A 86 -9.83 19.93 -18.88
CA VAL A 86 -10.72 20.14 -20.04
C VAL A 86 -11.84 21.12 -19.67
N MET A 87 -12.43 20.97 -18.49
CA MET A 87 -13.43 21.90 -17.98
C MET A 87 -12.86 23.31 -17.80
N TRP A 88 -11.59 23.43 -17.36
CA TRP A 88 -10.90 24.71 -17.26
C TRP A 88 -10.67 25.37 -18.63
N ARG A 89 -10.14 24.63 -19.63
CA ARG A 89 -9.95 25.13 -21.00
C ARG A 89 -11.24 25.62 -21.64
N ARG A 90 -12.38 24.99 -21.31
CA ARG A 90 -13.70 25.43 -21.78
C ARG A 90 -14.20 26.71 -21.10
N ARG A 91 -13.78 27.00 -19.87
CA ARG A 91 -14.20 28.21 -19.13
C ARG A 91 -13.33 29.42 -19.40
N VAL A 92 -12.06 29.21 -19.73
CA VAL A 92 -11.10 30.28 -20.00
C VAL A 92 -10.53 30.10 -21.42
N PRO A 93 -11.35 30.26 -22.47
CA PRO A 93 -10.90 30.08 -23.86
C PRO A 93 -9.81 31.10 -24.23
N ASP A 94 -9.93 32.33 -23.73
CA ASP A 94 -9.02 33.46 -24.00
C ASP A 94 -7.92 33.60 -22.94
N ALA A 95 -7.53 32.49 -22.30
CA ALA A 95 -6.43 32.51 -21.35
C ALA A 95 -5.13 32.96 -22.04
N GLU A 96 -4.36 33.81 -21.35
CA GLU A 96 -3.04 34.24 -21.82
C GLU A 96 -2.16 33.01 -22.11
N PRO A 97 -1.36 32.99 -23.21
CA PRO A 97 -0.57 31.82 -23.61
C PRO A 97 0.31 31.26 -22.49
N ARG A 98 0.84 32.13 -21.64
CA ARG A 98 1.61 31.76 -20.45
C ARG A 98 0.78 30.96 -19.44
N ASN A 99 -0.45 31.37 -19.16
CA ASN A 99 -1.34 30.68 -18.23
C ASN A 99 -1.78 29.33 -18.78
N ILE A 100 -1.99 29.23 -20.10
CA ILE A 100 -2.23 27.96 -20.78
C ILE A 100 -1.07 27.01 -20.55
N ALA A 101 0.16 27.44 -20.85
CA ALA A 101 1.35 26.61 -20.69
C ALA A 101 1.53 26.10 -19.26
N ILE A 102 1.37 26.99 -18.26
CA ILE A 102 1.48 26.62 -16.84
C ILE A 102 0.39 25.62 -16.44
N ALA A 103 -0.87 25.86 -16.80
CA ALA A 103 -1.97 24.96 -16.45
C ALA A 103 -1.83 23.58 -17.12
N THR A 104 -1.43 23.55 -18.39
CA THR A 104 -1.19 22.29 -19.11
C THR A 104 -0.01 21.51 -18.52
N ALA A 105 1.08 22.21 -18.18
CA ALA A 105 2.25 21.58 -17.57
C ALA A 105 1.90 21.04 -16.18
N ALA A 106 1.15 21.80 -15.37
CA ALA A 106 0.70 21.35 -14.06
C ALA A 106 -0.19 20.10 -14.14
N ALA A 107 -1.16 20.08 -15.07
CA ALA A 107 -2.01 18.90 -15.29
C ALA A 107 -1.20 17.68 -15.76
N ALA A 108 -0.26 17.86 -16.69
CA ALA A 108 0.63 16.79 -17.14
C ALA A 108 1.51 16.26 -15.99
N CYS A 109 2.09 17.15 -15.19
CA CYS A 109 2.88 16.79 -14.01
C CYS A 109 2.03 16.03 -12.98
N ALA A 110 0.78 16.43 -12.73
CA ALA A 110 -0.12 15.71 -11.83
C ALA A 110 -0.32 14.26 -12.28
N VAL A 111 -0.58 14.03 -13.58
CA VAL A 111 -0.71 12.69 -14.15
C VAL A 111 0.58 11.88 -13.97
N LEU A 112 1.74 12.48 -14.25
CA LEU A 112 3.04 11.81 -14.08
C LEU A 112 3.30 11.45 -12.61
N VAL A 113 2.93 12.29 -11.65
CA VAL A 113 3.05 11.99 -10.22
C VAL A 113 2.15 10.81 -9.84
N ILE A 114 0.90 10.76 -10.31
CA ILE A 114 -0.02 9.64 -10.03
C ILE A 114 0.57 8.32 -10.54
N VAL A 115 0.96 8.28 -11.81
CA VAL A 115 1.49 7.08 -12.46
C VAL A 115 2.82 6.67 -11.82
N GLY A 116 3.74 7.63 -11.67
CA GLY A 116 5.07 7.40 -11.11
C GLY A 116 5.01 6.94 -9.66
N ALA A 117 4.21 7.58 -8.81
CA ALA A 117 4.05 7.19 -7.42
C ALA A 117 3.47 5.78 -7.30
N THR A 118 2.41 5.48 -8.03
CA THR A 118 1.77 4.16 -8.01
C THR A 118 2.73 3.08 -8.49
N ALA A 119 3.43 3.31 -9.61
CA ALA A 119 4.40 2.36 -10.15
C ALA A 119 5.58 2.13 -9.21
N LEU A 120 6.17 3.20 -8.66
CA LEU A 120 7.29 3.11 -7.73
C LEU A 120 6.91 2.39 -6.43
N THR A 121 5.76 2.72 -5.85
CA THR A 121 5.26 2.03 -4.65
C THR A 121 4.99 0.57 -4.94
N TYR A 122 4.41 0.25 -6.10
CA TYR A 122 4.21 -1.12 -6.52
C TYR A 122 5.56 -1.84 -6.65
N THR A 123 6.54 -1.34 -7.40
CA THR A 123 7.82 -2.04 -7.54
C THR A 123 8.60 -2.11 -6.22
N GLY A 124 8.53 -1.06 -5.38
CA GLY A 124 9.32 -0.95 -4.16
C GLY A 124 8.83 -1.81 -2.99
N ASN A 125 7.57 -2.23 -2.99
CA ASN A 125 6.98 -3.06 -1.92
C ASN A 125 6.75 -4.52 -2.35
N LYS A 126 7.47 -5.00 -3.37
CA LYS A 126 7.36 -6.39 -3.85
C LYS A 126 7.58 -7.42 -2.73
N GLY A 127 8.60 -7.23 -1.88
CA GLY A 127 8.86 -8.11 -0.75
C GLY A 127 7.68 -8.23 0.24
N CYS A 128 7.00 -7.11 0.51
CA CYS A 128 5.82 -7.11 1.38
C CYS A 128 4.61 -7.83 0.76
N ARG A 129 4.41 -7.67 -0.56
CA ARG A 129 3.36 -8.44 -1.26
C ARG A 129 3.66 -9.93 -1.32
N GLN A 130 4.92 -10.31 -1.51
CA GLN A 130 5.35 -11.71 -1.47
C GLN A 130 5.16 -12.31 -0.06
N ALA A 131 5.39 -11.52 0.99
CA ALA A 131 5.24 -11.95 2.38
C ALA A 131 3.78 -12.09 2.86
N GLN A 132 2.78 -11.75 2.04
CA GLN A 132 1.37 -11.82 2.45
C GLN A 132 0.96 -13.23 2.91
N LEU A 133 1.27 -14.26 2.10
CA LEU A 133 0.95 -15.64 2.44
C LEU A 133 1.65 -16.10 3.72
N LEU A 134 2.89 -15.66 3.92
CA LEU A 134 3.64 -15.92 5.14
C LEU A 134 2.91 -15.32 6.36
N VAL A 135 2.46 -14.07 6.25
CA VAL A 135 1.71 -13.40 7.32
C VAL A 135 0.39 -14.13 7.62
N ASP A 136 -0.34 -14.55 6.60
CA ASP A 136 -1.61 -15.26 6.76
C ASP A 136 -1.42 -16.63 7.45
N TYR A 137 -0.42 -17.41 7.02
CA TYR A 137 -0.09 -18.68 7.67
C TYR A 137 0.40 -18.51 9.10
N THR A 138 1.25 -17.52 9.36
CA THR A 138 1.70 -17.19 10.71
C THR A 138 0.53 -16.81 11.61
N ASN A 139 -0.40 -15.99 11.14
CA ASN A 139 -1.58 -15.61 11.90
C ASN A 139 -2.46 -16.82 12.24
N ALA A 140 -2.62 -17.75 11.31
CA ALA A 140 -3.35 -18.99 11.53
C ALA A 140 -2.66 -19.89 12.58
N SER A 141 -1.33 -19.83 12.71
CA SER A 141 -0.54 -20.65 13.64
C SER A 141 -0.10 -19.93 14.92
N LEU A 142 -0.50 -18.67 15.16
CA LEU A 142 -0.04 -17.84 16.29
C LEU A 142 -0.16 -18.55 17.64
N GLY A 143 -1.29 -19.24 17.87
CA GLY A 143 -1.56 -19.95 19.11
C GLY A 143 -0.66 -21.17 19.36
N ALA A 144 0.07 -21.63 18.34
CA ALA A 144 0.96 -22.79 18.41
C ALA A 144 2.44 -22.43 18.60
N LEU A 145 2.78 -21.13 18.52
CA LEU A 145 4.16 -20.66 18.69
C LEU A 145 4.67 -20.87 20.11
N THR A 146 3.77 -20.88 21.10
CA THR A 146 4.09 -21.22 22.49
C THR A 146 3.59 -22.62 22.84
N PRO A 147 4.31 -23.36 23.70
CA PRO A 147 3.85 -24.67 24.15
C PRO A 147 2.52 -24.57 24.89
N PRO A 148 1.63 -25.57 24.74
CA PRO A 148 0.35 -25.60 25.46
C PRO A 148 0.59 -25.69 26.98
N PRO A 149 -0.32 -25.15 27.80
CA PRO A 149 -0.25 -25.31 29.25
C PRO A 149 -0.23 -26.78 29.66
N PRO A 150 0.44 -27.13 30.77
CA PRO A 150 0.47 -28.52 31.25
C PRO A 150 -0.94 -29.10 31.38
N GLY A 151 -1.15 -30.29 30.82
CA GLY A 151 -2.43 -31.00 30.88
C GLY A 151 -3.53 -30.49 29.94
N LYS A 152 -3.25 -29.49 29.08
CA LYS A 152 -4.16 -29.08 28.01
C LYS A 152 -3.73 -29.69 26.67
N PRO A 153 -4.67 -30.21 25.87
CA PRO A 153 -4.36 -30.66 24.52
C PRO A 153 -3.92 -29.46 23.68
N GLY A 154 -2.75 -29.58 23.04
CA GLY A 154 -2.26 -28.66 22.02
C GLY A 154 -2.43 -29.23 20.61
N PRO A 155 -1.93 -28.52 19.57
CA PRO A 155 -1.88 -29.05 18.21
C PRO A 155 -1.11 -30.36 18.14
N ALA A 156 -1.49 -31.22 17.19
CA ALA A 156 -0.78 -32.46 16.93
C ALA A 156 0.55 -32.17 16.22
N LEU A 157 1.51 -33.10 16.30
CA LEU A 157 2.79 -32.98 15.58
C LEU A 157 2.58 -32.75 14.06
N GLY A 158 1.58 -33.40 13.46
CA GLY A 158 1.24 -33.20 12.06
C GLY A 158 0.80 -31.77 11.71
N ASP A 159 0.23 -31.02 12.66
CA ASP A 159 -0.12 -29.62 12.46
C ASP A 159 1.14 -28.75 12.36
N TYR A 160 2.13 -29.00 13.23
CA TYR A 160 3.44 -28.33 13.18
C TYR A 160 4.21 -28.65 11.90
N GLU A 161 4.20 -29.91 11.45
CA GLU A 161 4.81 -30.31 10.18
C GLU A 161 4.14 -29.63 8.99
N ASN A 162 2.80 -29.51 9.00
CA ASN A 162 2.07 -28.81 7.95
C ASN A 162 2.36 -27.31 7.95
N TRP A 163 2.31 -26.65 9.12
CA TRP A 163 2.60 -25.21 9.21
C TRP A 163 4.04 -24.88 8.83
N SER A 164 5.02 -25.65 9.31
CA SER A 164 6.43 -25.42 8.97
C SER A 164 6.69 -25.58 7.47
N LYS A 165 6.01 -26.52 6.82
CA LYS A 165 6.02 -26.67 5.36
C LYS A 165 5.43 -25.43 4.67
N LEU A 166 4.21 -25.02 5.03
CA LEU A 166 3.54 -23.86 4.41
C LEU A 166 4.32 -22.55 4.62
N ILE A 167 4.87 -22.34 5.81
CA ILE A 167 5.71 -21.19 6.16
C ILE A 167 6.99 -21.20 5.32
N ARG A 168 7.64 -22.36 5.13
CA ARG A 168 8.83 -22.48 4.28
C ARG A 168 8.52 -22.19 2.82
N GLU A 169 7.47 -22.80 2.28
CA GLU A 169 7.02 -22.55 0.90
C GLU A 169 6.65 -21.08 0.66
N ALA A 170 6.05 -20.41 1.65
CA ALA A 170 5.74 -18.99 1.58
C ALA A 170 7.01 -18.13 1.69
N ALA A 171 7.93 -18.45 2.59
CA ALA A 171 9.19 -17.73 2.77
C ALA A 171 10.08 -17.79 1.52
N ASP A 172 10.12 -18.94 0.84
CA ASP A 172 10.88 -19.10 -0.41
C ASP A 172 10.37 -18.22 -1.55
N GLN A 173 9.11 -17.76 -1.48
CA GLN A 173 8.55 -16.79 -2.42
C GLN A 173 8.97 -15.35 -2.12
N VAL A 174 9.48 -15.07 -0.91
CA VAL A 174 9.90 -13.73 -0.47
C VAL A 174 11.35 -13.50 -0.86
N THR A 175 11.56 -13.11 -2.11
CA THR A 175 12.90 -12.98 -2.70
C THR A 175 13.47 -11.56 -2.64
N ASP A 176 12.64 -10.57 -2.30
CA ASP A 176 12.97 -9.16 -2.52
C ASP A 176 13.00 -8.32 -1.24
N GLY A 177 13.98 -7.41 -1.19
CA GLY A 177 14.15 -6.41 -0.14
C GLY A 177 14.55 -6.96 1.24
N GLU A 178 14.46 -6.08 2.23
CA GLU A 178 14.81 -6.34 3.64
C GLU A 178 13.91 -7.40 4.31
N VAL A 179 12.78 -7.76 3.69
CA VAL A 179 11.81 -8.72 4.24
C VAL A 179 12.27 -10.16 4.02
N GLY A 180 12.99 -10.45 2.94
CA GLY A 180 13.45 -11.81 2.58
C GLY A 180 14.25 -12.50 3.69
N PRO A 181 15.30 -11.87 4.27
CA PRO A 181 16.05 -12.46 5.37
C PRO A 181 15.18 -12.83 6.59
N HIS A 182 14.26 -11.96 6.98
CA HIS A 182 13.32 -12.22 8.07
C HIS A 182 12.38 -13.39 7.74
N ALA A 183 11.86 -13.45 6.51
CA ALA A 183 11.00 -14.52 6.04
C ALA A 183 11.71 -15.89 6.06
N HIS A 184 12.94 -15.96 5.54
CA HIS A 184 13.73 -17.19 5.60
C HIS A 184 14.08 -17.58 7.04
N LYS A 185 14.34 -16.61 7.93
CA LYS A 185 14.59 -16.89 9.34
C LYS A 185 13.35 -17.48 10.02
N MET A 186 12.15 -16.98 9.70
CA MET A 186 10.90 -17.57 10.17
C MET A 186 10.72 -19.01 9.69
N ALA A 187 11.06 -19.32 8.44
CA ALA A 187 11.01 -20.70 7.92
C ALA A 187 12.00 -21.66 8.60
N GLU A 188 13.19 -21.16 8.96
CA GLU A 188 14.16 -21.91 9.75
C GLU A 188 13.60 -22.21 11.15
N LEU A 189 13.11 -21.17 11.84
CA LEU A 189 12.56 -21.26 13.18
C LEU A 189 11.31 -22.15 13.24
N ALA A 190 10.44 -22.13 12.23
CA ALA A 190 9.29 -23.03 12.16
C ALA A 190 9.71 -24.50 12.08
N GLY A 191 10.79 -24.81 11.36
CA GLY A 191 11.39 -26.14 11.35
C GLY A 191 11.90 -26.54 12.74
N GLN A 192 12.65 -25.63 13.39
CA GLN A 192 13.19 -25.87 14.73
C GLN A 192 12.09 -26.05 15.78
N ILE A 193 10.97 -25.31 15.69
CA ILE A 193 9.80 -25.50 16.56
C ILE A 193 9.20 -26.90 16.35
N THR A 194 9.11 -27.36 15.11
CA THR A 194 8.59 -28.70 14.78
C THR A 194 9.47 -29.79 15.38
N ASP A 195 10.80 -29.66 15.26
CA ASP A 195 11.76 -30.57 15.90
C ASP A 195 11.67 -30.48 17.44
N ALA A 196 11.49 -29.26 17.95
CA ALA A 196 11.04 -28.87 19.28
C ALA A 196 10.01 -29.84 19.88
N VAL A 197 8.86 -29.85 19.20
CA VAL A 197 7.66 -30.61 19.54
C VAL A 197 7.90 -32.11 19.39
N ARG A 198 8.55 -32.54 18.30
CA ARG A 198 8.89 -33.96 18.06
C ARG A 198 9.72 -34.55 19.20
N ASN A 199 10.69 -33.78 19.69
CA ASN A 199 11.59 -34.17 20.77
C ASN A 199 11.04 -33.90 22.18
N LYS A 200 9.81 -33.35 22.29
CA LYS A 200 9.17 -32.93 23.55
C LYS A 200 10.00 -31.92 24.37
N ALA A 201 10.81 -31.09 23.70
CA ALA A 201 11.65 -30.09 24.34
C ALA A 201 10.89 -28.76 24.49
N SER A 202 10.02 -28.70 25.51
CA SER A 202 9.13 -27.54 25.74
C SER A 202 9.86 -26.23 26.06
N GLY A 203 11.05 -26.32 26.67
CA GLY A 203 11.90 -25.15 26.93
C GLY A 203 12.38 -24.49 25.63
N ASP A 204 12.90 -25.29 24.70
CA ASP A 204 13.36 -24.82 23.40
C ASP A 204 12.19 -24.30 22.56
N HIS A 205 11.04 -24.98 22.57
CA HIS A 205 9.82 -24.52 21.88
C HIS A 205 9.43 -23.10 22.33
N ALA A 206 9.42 -22.82 23.64
CA ALA A 206 9.08 -21.49 24.13
C ALA A 206 10.05 -20.40 23.63
N VAL A 207 11.36 -20.66 23.67
CA VAL A 207 12.39 -19.71 23.22
C VAL A 207 12.30 -19.48 21.70
N LEU A 208 12.12 -20.54 20.92
CA LEU A 208 11.98 -20.46 19.47
C LEU A 208 10.70 -19.71 19.07
N GLY A 209 9.60 -19.89 19.80
CA GLY A 209 8.36 -19.14 19.60
C GLY A 209 8.53 -17.63 19.77
N VAL A 210 9.35 -17.21 20.74
CA VAL A 210 9.69 -15.78 20.96
C VAL A 210 10.50 -15.24 19.79
N GLN A 211 11.57 -15.94 19.39
CA GLN A 211 12.40 -15.53 18.26
C GLN A 211 11.57 -15.43 16.97
N TYR A 212 10.71 -16.43 16.72
CA TYR A 212 9.81 -16.43 15.57
C TYR A 212 8.88 -15.22 15.59
N SER A 213 8.33 -14.89 16.77
CA SER A 213 7.44 -13.73 16.94
C SER A 213 8.14 -12.40 16.68
N ASP A 214 9.43 -12.29 17.02
CA ASP A 214 10.19 -11.06 16.80
C ASP A 214 10.53 -10.85 15.32
N GLU A 215 10.90 -11.91 14.61
CA GLU A 215 11.04 -11.89 13.14
C GLU A 215 9.72 -11.51 12.46
N PHE A 216 8.60 -12.10 12.90
CA PHE A 216 7.28 -11.78 12.38
C PHE A 216 6.91 -10.30 12.61
N LYS A 217 7.17 -9.76 13.81
CA LYS A 217 6.95 -8.34 14.09
C LYS A 217 7.79 -7.44 13.19
N ALA A 218 9.03 -7.81 12.87
CA ALA A 218 9.86 -7.04 11.96
C ALA A 218 9.24 -6.93 10.56
N ILE A 219 8.72 -8.05 10.02
CA ILE A 219 8.00 -8.09 8.75
C ILE A 219 6.75 -7.21 8.81
N VAL A 220 5.89 -7.39 9.82
CA VAL A 220 4.65 -6.62 9.95
C VAL A 220 4.94 -5.14 10.15
N ALA A 221 5.96 -4.76 10.93
CA ALA A 221 6.33 -3.36 11.15
C ALA A 221 6.84 -2.68 9.87
N LYS A 222 7.53 -3.43 9.00
CA LYS A 222 8.01 -2.95 7.71
C LYS A 222 6.86 -2.81 6.70
N CYS A 223 5.96 -3.79 6.68
CA CYS A 223 4.98 -3.93 5.61
C CYS A 223 3.60 -3.35 5.92
N ARG A 224 3.26 -3.10 7.19
CA ARG A 224 1.98 -2.49 7.61
C ARG A 224 2.02 -0.95 7.64
N ARG A 225 2.57 -0.30 6.59
CA ARG A 225 2.65 1.17 6.52
C ARG A 225 2.26 1.73 5.16
#